data_AF-A0A1G3Q7A4-F1
#
_entry.id   AF-A0A1G3Q7A4-F1
#
_cell.length_a   1.000
_cell.length_b   1.000
_cell.length_c   1.000
_cell.angle_alpha   90.00
_cell.angle_beta   90.00
_cell.angle_gamma   90.00
#
_symmetry.space_group_name_H-M   'P 1'
#
loop_
_entity.id
_entity.type
_entity.pdbx_description
1 polymer ?
#
loop_
_entity_poly.entity_id
_entity_poly.type
_entity_poly.pdbx_seq_one_letter_code
_entity_poly.pdbx_strand_id
1 'polypeptide(L)'
;MNIYQIIHNLGTYFITTNADLLLQPKNGGERISIIDKDTKLQKHNIYHIHGSINDRQNMVFTLEQYIERYKNSNPLVKFLKKVFFPRNDLTILFLGYGMSEMEILQFFFEKIGKSQSIQKRYIFKEYFHGDEDLIDADEAFFKSMGINVIEYYIDTKGYEGITDELAIIEGLKREIITERCQRLSVKPTPENIQEILKYIKSNISVEEYFFKTILSEPDYQYTLDWFIPLYENGYFNPENNPKIKKETRLGEEMETIQRWIVIHYLIRVSYLNKQSPDKHISSLLAKIIYQIINYPSISERTLNFSTDRGVLEIIGNLSVEEINVTILKMFLTSFINNYSKSGLIFDIERYLIRNFLNCEKIGQMLLQFILSIEKDNIDIFKFRMYEDEVKKQALILIEKLLEINPIKVFCILSAKLYIIIKDYLNRDHEFSPDFYSYDDLLKFIKIQLLFSFKYITPGIGGRIIDKLLKKKEKTLRGIAIELIDNNYSIYKSIFWELKENPIVFSIPQTQNIFAHHHVEFSEKEIAIANAWIDSLPNDHKEENYE
;
A
#
# COMPACT_ATOMS: atom_id res chain seq x y z
N MET A 1 5.65 -32.56 1.50
CA MET A 1 5.53 -31.31 0.72
C MET A 1 4.76 -31.65 -0.56
N ASN A 2 3.79 -30.86 -1.00
CA ASN A 2 2.98 -31.23 -2.18
C ASN A 2 3.81 -31.08 -3.48
N ILE A 3 3.82 -32.10 -4.35
CA ILE A 3 4.56 -32.11 -5.62
C ILE A 3 4.25 -30.88 -6.49
N TYR A 4 2.99 -30.46 -6.57
CA TYR A 4 2.58 -29.29 -7.33
C TYR A 4 3.27 -28.02 -6.79
N GLN A 5 3.45 -27.92 -5.47
CA GLN A 5 4.14 -26.79 -4.86
C GLN A 5 5.63 -26.73 -5.25
N ILE A 6 6.30 -27.88 -5.29
CA ILE A 6 7.72 -27.98 -5.71
C ILE A 6 7.85 -27.61 -7.19
N ILE A 7 7.02 -28.22 -8.05
CA ILE A 7 6.97 -27.94 -9.50
C ILE A 7 6.75 -26.45 -9.75
N HIS A 8 5.85 -25.81 -9.01
CA HIS A 8 5.62 -24.37 -9.11
C HIS A 8 6.85 -23.52 -8.78
N ASN A 9 7.63 -23.90 -7.76
CA ASN A 9 8.80 -23.13 -7.35
C ASN A 9 9.96 -23.23 -8.36
N LEU A 10 9.91 -24.18 -9.30
CA LEU A 10 10.84 -24.21 -10.43
C LEU A 10 10.69 -23.01 -11.37
N GLY A 11 9.60 -22.23 -11.30
CA GLY A 11 9.48 -20.93 -11.98
C GLY A 11 9.69 -21.02 -13.50
N THR A 12 9.13 -22.06 -14.11
CA THR A 12 9.36 -22.47 -15.50
C THR A 12 8.09 -22.30 -16.35
N TYR A 13 8.13 -22.80 -17.59
CA TYR A 13 6.99 -22.93 -18.49
C TYR A 13 6.30 -24.27 -18.24
N PHE A 14 4.96 -24.29 -18.12
CA PHE A 14 4.21 -25.52 -17.86
C PHE A 14 3.33 -25.89 -19.05
N ILE A 15 3.51 -27.08 -19.59
CA ILE A 15 2.68 -27.64 -20.66
C ILE A 15 2.11 -28.94 -20.14
N THR A 16 0.81 -29.15 -20.30
CA THR A 16 0.15 -30.35 -19.78
C THR A 16 -0.93 -30.84 -20.74
N THR A 17 -1.04 -32.17 -20.81
CA THR A 17 -2.16 -32.91 -21.41
C THR A 17 -3.32 -33.10 -20.42
N ASN A 18 -3.10 -32.84 -19.13
CA ASN A 18 -4.12 -33.04 -18.12
C ASN A 18 -5.24 -32.00 -18.26
N ALA A 19 -6.48 -32.49 -18.19
CA ALA A 19 -7.66 -31.63 -18.20
C ALA A 19 -7.96 -31.03 -16.82
N ASP A 20 -7.44 -31.61 -15.74
CA ASP A 20 -7.67 -31.13 -14.38
C ASP A 20 -7.02 -29.76 -14.09
N LEU A 21 -7.32 -29.21 -12.91
CA LEU A 21 -6.86 -27.89 -12.47
C LEU A 21 -5.83 -27.97 -11.34
N LEU A 22 -5.21 -29.13 -11.10
CA LEU A 22 -4.34 -29.36 -9.95
C LEU A 22 -3.07 -28.51 -10.01
N LEU A 23 -2.47 -28.36 -11.21
CA LEU A 23 -1.45 -27.35 -11.46
C LEU A 23 -2.10 -25.98 -11.51
N GLN A 24 -1.75 -25.05 -10.62
CA GLN A 24 -2.33 -23.70 -10.53
C GLN A 24 -1.35 -22.63 -11.04
N PRO A 25 -1.77 -21.68 -11.89
CA PRO A 25 -0.86 -20.62 -12.29
C PRO A 25 -0.47 -19.77 -11.06
N LYS A 26 0.78 -19.27 -11.03
CA LYS A 26 1.28 -18.37 -9.96
C LYS A 26 1.71 -17.04 -10.55
N ASN A 27 1.81 -16.02 -9.70
CA ASN A 27 2.39 -14.72 -10.05
C ASN A 27 1.73 -14.06 -11.29
N GLY A 28 0.44 -14.27 -11.50
CA GLY A 28 -0.30 -13.69 -12.64
C GLY A 28 -0.13 -14.44 -13.95
N GLY A 29 0.37 -15.68 -13.89
CA GLY A 29 0.23 -16.59 -15.02
C GLY A 29 -1.22 -16.91 -15.31
N GLU A 30 -1.48 -17.34 -16.54
CA GLU A 30 -2.81 -17.69 -17.02
C GLU A 30 -2.88 -19.17 -17.40
N ARG A 31 -4.10 -19.73 -17.39
CA ARG A 31 -4.39 -21.02 -18.02
C ARG A 31 -4.75 -20.78 -19.47
N ILE A 32 -4.02 -21.41 -20.37
CA ILE A 32 -4.19 -21.26 -21.81
C ILE A 32 -4.62 -22.61 -22.37
N SER A 33 -5.92 -22.76 -22.68
CA SER A 33 -6.47 -23.95 -23.35
C SER A 33 -6.59 -23.77 -24.87
N ILE A 34 -6.67 -22.53 -25.34
CA ILE A 34 -6.75 -22.18 -26.77
C ILE A 34 -5.35 -21.78 -27.22
N ILE A 35 -4.72 -22.66 -27.99
CA ILE A 35 -3.35 -22.46 -28.48
C ILE A 35 -3.40 -22.23 -29.99
N ASP A 36 -2.93 -21.06 -30.41
CA ASP A 36 -2.80 -20.69 -31.80
C ASP A 36 -1.33 -20.58 -32.24
N LYS A 37 -1.11 -20.11 -33.47
CA LYS A 37 0.22 -19.96 -34.05
C LYS A 37 1.03 -18.83 -33.41
N ASP A 38 0.37 -17.84 -32.81
CA ASP A 38 0.97 -16.60 -32.29
C ASP A 38 1.09 -16.60 -30.77
N THR A 39 0.56 -17.64 -30.12
CA THR A 39 0.66 -17.91 -28.69
C THR A 39 2.13 -17.85 -28.25
N LYS A 40 2.44 -16.87 -27.38
CA LYS A 40 3.77 -16.64 -26.83
C LYS A 40 3.96 -17.46 -25.57
N LEU A 41 5.14 -18.08 -25.45
CA LEU A 41 5.53 -18.82 -24.26
C LEU A 41 5.90 -17.84 -23.13
N GLN A 42 5.22 -17.92 -22.00
CA GLN A 42 5.43 -17.05 -20.83
C GLN A 42 5.59 -17.91 -19.57
N LYS A 43 6.54 -17.54 -18.70
CA LYS A 43 6.79 -18.26 -17.45
C LYS A 43 5.57 -18.17 -16.55
N HIS A 44 5.32 -19.22 -15.78
CA HIS A 44 4.16 -19.37 -14.87
C HIS A 44 2.78 -19.54 -15.55
N ASN A 45 2.68 -19.41 -16.87
CA ASN A 45 1.49 -19.85 -17.60
C ASN A 45 1.42 -21.38 -17.67
N ILE A 46 0.20 -21.90 -17.75
CA ILE A 46 -0.09 -23.32 -17.91
C ILE A 46 -0.80 -23.52 -19.23
N TYR A 47 -0.14 -24.21 -20.16
CA TYR A 47 -0.67 -24.51 -21.49
C TYR A 47 -1.31 -25.90 -21.50
N HIS A 48 -2.64 -25.94 -21.55
CA HIS A 48 -3.45 -27.16 -21.60
C HIS A 48 -3.63 -27.60 -23.06
N ILE A 49 -2.69 -28.36 -23.60
CA ILE A 49 -2.65 -28.71 -25.03
C ILE A 49 -3.78 -29.66 -25.46
N HIS A 50 -4.40 -30.34 -24.50
CA HIS A 50 -5.58 -31.19 -24.69
C HIS A 50 -6.87 -30.58 -24.13
N GLY A 51 -6.87 -29.27 -23.85
CA GLY A 51 -8.01 -28.59 -23.25
C GLY A 51 -8.08 -28.76 -21.73
N SER A 52 -9.10 -28.15 -21.12
CA SER A 52 -9.28 -28.09 -19.67
C SER A 52 -10.70 -28.50 -19.31
N ILE A 53 -10.92 -29.02 -18.09
CA ILE A 53 -12.24 -29.40 -17.57
C ILE A 53 -13.23 -28.22 -17.54
N ASN A 54 -12.72 -26.99 -17.48
CA ASN A 54 -13.51 -25.75 -17.56
C ASN A 54 -13.85 -25.35 -19.00
N ASP A 55 -13.22 -25.97 -19.99
CA ASP A 55 -13.37 -25.70 -21.42
C ASP A 55 -13.57 -27.02 -22.18
N ARG A 56 -14.72 -27.65 -21.88
CA ARG A 56 -15.07 -28.99 -22.38
C ARG A 56 -15.16 -29.09 -23.90
N GLN A 57 -15.39 -27.98 -24.59
CA GLN A 57 -15.52 -27.98 -26.05
C GLN A 57 -14.17 -28.17 -26.74
N ASN A 58 -13.08 -27.72 -26.10
CA ASN A 58 -11.72 -27.85 -26.62
C ASN A 58 -10.95 -29.04 -26.04
N MET A 59 -11.62 -29.89 -25.26
CA MET A 59 -11.05 -31.10 -24.68
C MET A 59 -10.77 -32.18 -25.73
N VAL A 60 -9.64 -32.88 -25.61
CA VAL A 60 -9.20 -33.94 -26.53
C VAL A 60 -9.21 -35.27 -25.79
N PHE A 61 -10.16 -36.14 -26.14
CA PHE A 61 -10.39 -37.44 -25.49
C PHE A 61 -10.59 -38.59 -26.48
N THR A 62 -11.07 -38.34 -27.69
CA THR A 62 -11.27 -39.37 -28.70
C THR A 62 -10.13 -39.41 -29.72
N LEU A 63 -9.91 -40.58 -30.32
CA LEU A 63 -8.90 -40.76 -31.35
C LEU A 63 -9.07 -39.78 -32.52
N GLU A 64 -10.31 -39.50 -32.96
CA GLU A 64 -10.54 -38.50 -34.01
C GLU A 64 -10.09 -37.10 -33.59
N GLN A 65 -10.34 -36.72 -32.34
CA GLN A 65 -9.90 -35.43 -31.80
C GLN A 65 -8.37 -35.36 -31.72
N TYR A 66 -7.70 -36.45 -31.35
CA TYR A 66 -6.24 -36.54 -31.36
C TYR A 66 -5.68 -36.35 -32.77
N ILE A 67 -6.21 -37.08 -33.76
CA ILE A 67 -5.78 -36.99 -35.16
C ILE A 67 -5.92 -35.55 -35.68
N GLU A 68 -7.05 -34.90 -35.44
CA GLU A 68 -7.28 -33.53 -35.91
C GLU A 68 -6.43 -32.50 -35.13
N ARG A 69 -6.20 -32.73 -33.83
CA ARG A 69 -5.38 -31.87 -32.97
C ARG A 69 -3.90 -31.86 -33.39
N TYR A 70 -3.36 -33.01 -33.79
CA TYR A 70 -1.95 -33.18 -34.16
C TYR A 70 -1.68 -33.15 -35.67
N LYS A 71 -2.70 -32.91 -36.48
CA LYS A 71 -2.57 -32.71 -37.93
C LYS A 71 -1.62 -31.55 -38.22
N ASN A 72 -0.75 -31.69 -39.23
CA ASN A 72 0.29 -30.68 -39.54
C ASN A 72 -0.24 -29.25 -39.81
N SER A 73 -1.50 -29.12 -40.23
CA SER A 73 -2.17 -27.84 -40.45
C SER A 73 -2.60 -27.15 -39.15
N ASN A 74 -2.67 -27.88 -38.03
CA ASN A 74 -3.15 -27.38 -36.76
C ASN A 74 -2.16 -26.34 -36.15
N PRO A 75 -2.64 -25.18 -35.68
CA PRO A 75 -1.80 -24.18 -35.01
C PRO A 75 -1.00 -24.73 -33.83
N LEU A 76 -1.54 -25.70 -33.08
CA LEU A 76 -0.86 -26.36 -31.97
C LEU A 76 0.48 -26.97 -32.41
N VAL A 77 0.52 -27.64 -33.56
CA VAL A 77 1.76 -28.26 -34.07
C VAL A 77 2.86 -27.22 -34.27
N LYS A 78 2.52 -26.01 -34.69
CA LYS A 78 3.50 -24.90 -34.82
C LYS A 78 3.96 -24.42 -33.45
N PHE A 79 3.05 -24.32 -32.48
CA PHE A 79 3.40 -24.00 -31.10
C PHE A 79 4.35 -25.06 -30.50
N LEU A 80 4.01 -26.34 -30.59
CA LEU A 80 4.85 -27.44 -30.10
C LEU A 80 6.22 -27.43 -30.79
N LYS A 81 6.29 -27.13 -32.10
CA LYS A 81 7.58 -26.94 -32.78
C LYS A 81 8.42 -25.82 -32.18
N LYS A 82 7.81 -24.69 -31.82
CA LYS A 82 8.50 -23.58 -31.15
C LYS A 82 9.01 -23.95 -29.75
N VAL A 83 8.25 -24.77 -29.02
CA VAL A 83 8.60 -25.22 -27.66
C VAL A 83 9.72 -26.26 -27.71
N PHE A 84 9.55 -27.30 -28.53
CA PHE A 84 10.41 -28.48 -28.49
C PHE A 84 11.61 -28.40 -29.42
N PHE A 85 11.56 -27.61 -30.49
CA PHE A 85 12.63 -27.48 -31.47
C PHE A 85 13.24 -26.05 -31.61
N PRO A 86 13.25 -25.19 -30.58
CA PRO A 86 13.96 -23.93 -30.68
C PRO A 86 15.46 -24.18 -30.81
N ARG A 87 16.17 -23.20 -31.38
CA ARG A 87 17.63 -23.19 -31.40
C ARG A 87 18.13 -23.14 -29.93
N ASN A 88 18.55 -24.30 -29.42
CA ASN A 88 19.42 -24.60 -28.26
C ASN A 88 19.09 -24.10 -26.83
N ASP A 89 18.06 -23.28 -26.59
CA ASP A 89 17.97 -22.58 -25.29
C ASP A 89 17.05 -23.20 -24.23
N LEU A 90 16.08 -24.06 -24.60
CA LEU A 90 15.15 -24.66 -23.63
C LEU A 90 15.58 -26.07 -23.22
N THR A 91 15.50 -26.35 -21.91
CA THR A 91 15.62 -27.69 -21.33
C THR A 91 14.24 -28.19 -20.96
N ILE A 92 13.94 -29.44 -21.30
CA ILE A 92 12.60 -30.02 -21.22
C ILE A 92 12.64 -31.18 -20.24
N LEU A 93 11.70 -31.18 -19.30
CA LEU A 93 11.52 -32.24 -18.31
C LEU A 93 10.10 -32.79 -18.42
N PHE A 94 9.98 -34.07 -18.75
CA PHE A 94 8.72 -34.80 -18.76
C PHE A 94 8.48 -35.42 -17.38
N LEU A 95 7.27 -35.22 -16.83
CA LEU A 95 6.86 -35.67 -15.50
C LEU A 95 5.54 -36.42 -15.59
N GLY A 96 5.49 -37.65 -15.09
CA GLY A 96 4.30 -38.51 -15.18
C GLY A 96 4.00 -38.98 -16.58
N TYR A 97 4.98 -38.89 -17.49
CA TYR A 97 4.84 -39.37 -18.87
C TYR A 97 5.36 -40.80 -19.00
N GLY A 98 4.72 -41.59 -19.85
CA GLY A 98 5.11 -42.98 -20.11
C GLY A 98 4.83 -43.43 -21.54
N MET A 99 5.03 -44.73 -21.79
CA MET A 99 4.73 -45.36 -23.08
C MET A 99 3.25 -45.21 -23.50
N SER A 100 2.36 -44.92 -22.55
CA SER A 100 0.93 -44.75 -22.79
C SER A 100 0.55 -43.47 -23.52
N GLU A 101 1.42 -42.46 -23.58
CA GLU A 101 1.13 -41.18 -24.25
C GLU A 101 1.79 -41.12 -25.63
N MET A 102 1.45 -42.14 -26.43
CA MET A 102 2.04 -42.39 -27.74
C MET A 102 1.92 -41.22 -28.70
N GLU A 103 0.93 -40.34 -28.58
CA GLU A 103 0.68 -39.26 -29.54
C GLU A 103 1.73 -38.14 -29.46
N ILE A 104 2.15 -37.81 -28.24
CA ILE A 104 3.22 -36.82 -28.02
C ILE A 104 4.58 -37.43 -28.36
N LEU A 105 4.79 -38.70 -28.01
CA LEU A 105 6.00 -39.44 -28.36
C LEU A 105 6.13 -39.62 -29.88
N GLN A 106 5.02 -39.92 -30.58
CA GLN A 106 4.96 -40.02 -32.04
C GLN A 106 5.21 -38.66 -32.70
N PHE A 107 4.70 -37.57 -32.13
CA PHE A 107 5.03 -36.21 -32.59
C PHE A 107 6.55 -35.96 -32.58
N PHE A 108 7.26 -36.45 -31.55
CA PHE A 108 8.72 -36.40 -31.51
C PHE A 108 9.35 -37.29 -32.60
N PHE A 109 8.96 -38.56 -32.69
CA PHE A 109 9.50 -39.50 -33.69
C PHE A 109 9.34 -39.01 -35.13
N GLU A 110 8.18 -38.47 -35.50
CA GLU A 110 7.89 -38.08 -36.89
C GLU A 110 8.53 -36.75 -37.29
N LYS A 111 8.84 -35.88 -36.33
CA LYS A 111 9.31 -34.50 -36.58
C LYS A 111 10.76 -34.26 -36.19
N ILE A 112 11.35 -35.11 -35.37
CA ILE A 112 12.80 -35.13 -35.12
C ILE A 112 13.43 -35.88 -36.29
N GLY A 113 13.89 -35.14 -37.31
CA GLY A 113 14.95 -35.68 -38.17
C GLY A 113 16.13 -36.09 -37.28
N LYS A 114 16.87 -37.14 -37.67
CA LYS A 114 18.03 -37.75 -36.97
C LYS A 114 19.23 -36.80 -36.71
N SER A 115 18.98 -35.54 -36.39
CA SER A 115 19.98 -34.55 -36.02
C SER A 115 20.45 -34.87 -34.61
N GLN A 116 21.66 -35.39 -34.51
CA GLN A 116 22.37 -35.82 -33.29
C GLN A 116 22.64 -34.68 -32.26
N SER A 117 22.01 -33.52 -32.39
CA SER A 117 22.50 -32.28 -31.77
C SER A 117 21.60 -31.66 -30.69
N ILE A 118 20.69 -32.38 -30.04
CA ILE A 118 19.82 -31.77 -29.00
C ILE A 118 19.71 -32.67 -27.76
N GLN A 119 20.64 -32.50 -26.81
CA GLN A 119 20.78 -33.29 -25.56
C GLN A 119 20.09 -32.67 -24.31
N LYS A 120 19.06 -31.83 -24.46
CA LYS A 120 18.43 -31.11 -23.32
C LYS A 120 16.99 -31.54 -23.02
N ARG A 121 16.69 -32.83 -23.15
CA ARG A 121 15.36 -33.38 -22.85
C ARG A 121 15.51 -34.54 -21.90
N TYR A 122 14.69 -34.55 -20.86
CA TYR A 122 14.77 -35.49 -19.76
C TYR A 122 13.37 -35.99 -19.40
N ILE A 123 13.25 -37.24 -18.97
CA ILE A 123 12.01 -37.82 -18.45
C ILE A 123 12.28 -38.45 -17.09
N PHE A 124 11.46 -38.15 -16.09
CA PHE A 124 11.49 -38.92 -14.84
C PHE A 124 10.67 -40.18 -15.00
N LYS A 125 11.25 -41.32 -14.64
CA LYS A 125 10.63 -42.64 -14.82
C LYS A 125 10.86 -43.49 -13.58
N GLU A 126 9.78 -44.09 -13.07
CA GLU A 126 9.81 -44.95 -11.90
C GLU A 126 10.33 -46.34 -12.22
N TYR A 127 11.08 -46.90 -11.26
CA TYR A 127 11.60 -48.26 -11.29
C TYR A 127 11.55 -48.88 -9.90
N PHE A 128 11.60 -50.22 -9.85
CA PHE A 128 11.95 -50.95 -8.64
C PHE A 128 13.45 -51.30 -8.60
N HIS A 129 14.04 -51.45 -7.41
CA HIS A 129 15.39 -52.02 -7.31
C HIS A 129 15.35 -53.45 -7.87
N GLY A 130 16.23 -53.75 -8.83
CA GLY A 130 16.19 -55.01 -9.58
C GLY A 130 15.52 -54.92 -10.96
N ASP A 131 15.06 -53.72 -11.38
CA ASP A 131 14.50 -53.48 -12.72
C ASP A 131 15.58 -53.11 -13.77
N GLU A 132 16.82 -53.58 -13.64
CA GLU A 132 17.92 -53.13 -14.52
C GLU A 132 17.63 -53.38 -16.01
N ASP A 133 17.06 -54.53 -16.36
CA ASP A 133 16.69 -54.84 -17.75
C ASP A 133 15.60 -53.90 -18.30
N LEU A 134 14.68 -53.44 -17.44
CA LEU A 134 13.62 -52.52 -17.83
C LEU A 134 14.17 -51.10 -17.99
N ILE A 135 15.09 -50.69 -17.12
CA ILE A 135 15.82 -49.42 -17.24
C ILE A 135 16.55 -49.39 -18.59
N ASP A 136 17.33 -50.41 -18.91
CA ASP A 136 18.07 -50.50 -20.18
C ASP A 136 17.14 -50.42 -21.40
N ALA A 137 15.98 -51.09 -21.35
CA ALA A 137 14.99 -51.06 -22.43
C ALA A 137 14.35 -49.67 -22.60
N ASP A 138 13.93 -49.03 -21.51
CA ASP A 138 13.35 -47.69 -21.53
C ASP A 138 14.39 -46.65 -21.97
N GLU A 139 15.63 -46.74 -21.48
CA GLU A 139 16.73 -45.88 -21.90
C GLU A 139 16.95 -45.98 -23.40
N ALA A 140 17.06 -47.20 -23.95
CA ALA A 140 17.23 -47.40 -25.39
C ALA A 140 16.07 -46.78 -26.18
N PHE A 141 14.84 -46.96 -25.70
CA PHE A 141 13.64 -46.43 -26.34
C PHE A 141 13.60 -44.89 -26.32
N PHE A 142 13.71 -44.25 -25.16
CA PHE A 142 13.65 -42.78 -25.04
C PHE A 142 14.85 -42.09 -25.67
N LYS A 143 16.05 -42.70 -25.60
CA LYS A 143 17.25 -42.18 -26.26
C LYS A 143 17.10 -42.18 -27.78
N SER A 144 16.38 -43.13 -28.36
CA SER A 144 16.04 -43.13 -29.79
C SER A 144 15.22 -41.90 -30.22
N MET A 145 14.48 -41.28 -29.28
CA MET A 145 13.75 -40.01 -29.44
C MET A 145 14.54 -38.77 -29.01
N GLY A 146 15.79 -38.93 -28.57
CA GLY A 146 16.60 -37.85 -28.02
C GLY A 146 16.12 -37.35 -26.66
N ILE A 147 15.56 -38.24 -25.83
CA ILE A 147 15.15 -37.97 -24.45
C ILE A 147 16.01 -38.84 -23.52
N ASN A 148 16.61 -38.23 -22.50
CA ASN A 148 17.38 -38.94 -21.47
C ASN A 148 16.46 -39.36 -20.33
N VAL A 149 16.62 -40.57 -19.81
CA VAL A 149 15.87 -41.05 -18.64
C VAL A 149 16.56 -40.58 -17.36
N ILE A 150 15.76 -40.15 -16.39
CA ILE A 150 16.18 -39.93 -15.00
C ILE A 150 15.38 -40.93 -14.16
N GLU A 151 16.09 -41.93 -13.67
CA GLU A 151 15.53 -42.99 -12.82
C GLU A 151 15.21 -42.48 -11.41
N TYR A 152 14.11 -42.98 -10.83
CA TYR A 152 13.86 -42.89 -9.40
C TYR A 152 13.17 -44.17 -8.91
N TYR A 153 13.55 -44.61 -7.72
CA TYR A 153 13.07 -45.87 -7.15
C TYR A 153 11.86 -45.67 -6.24
N ILE A 154 10.80 -46.47 -6.44
CA ILE A 154 9.52 -46.31 -5.73
C ILE A 154 9.33 -47.29 -4.56
N ASP A 155 10.28 -48.17 -4.31
CA ASP A 155 10.14 -49.30 -3.37
C ASP A 155 10.01 -48.85 -1.92
N THR A 156 10.65 -47.73 -1.60
CA THR A 156 10.78 -47.24 -0.22
C THR A 156 9.75 -46.17 0.11
N LYS A 157 9.54 -45.22 -0.80
CA LYS A 157 8.67 -44.05 -0.58
C LYS A 157 7.53 -43.95 -1.59
N GLY A 158 7.31 -44.97 -2.43
CA GLY A 158 6.38 -44.89 -3.54
C GLY A 158 6.72 -43.72 -4.47
N TYR A 159 5.69 -43.12 -5.05
CA TYR A 159 5.83 -41.95 -5.91
C TYR A 159 6.31 -40.69 -5.19
N GLU A 160 6.45 -40.68 -3.86
CA GLU A 160 7.09 -39.54 -3.17
C GLU A 160 8.58 -39.41 -3.51
N GLY A 161 9.23 -40.46 -4.04
CA GLY A 161 10.61 -40.38 -4.53
C GLY A 161 10.83 -39.27 -5.56
N ILE A 162 9.84 -39.01 -6.44
CA ILE A 162 9.94 -37.91 -7.40
C ILE A 162 9.97 -36.53 -6.71
N THR A 163 9.37 -36.41 -5.52
CA THR A 163 9.35 -35.14 -4.77
C THR A 163 10.73 -34.84 -4.19
N ASP A 164 11.48 -35.87 -3.80
CA ASP A 164 12.86 -35.72 -3.32
C ASP A 164 13.76 -35.23 -4.47
N GLU A 165 13.67 -35.85 -5.65
CA GLU A 165 14.44 -35.44 -6.83
C GLU A 165 14.11 -34.02 -7.28
N LEU A 166 12.83 -33.66 -7.33
CA LEU A 166 12.41 -32.30 -7.66
C LEU A 166 12.86 -31.29 -6.59
N ALA A 167 12.90 -31.68 -5.32
CA ALA A 167 13.42 -30.84 -4.24
C ALA A 167 14.94 -30.63 -4.36
N ILE A 168 15.69 -31.63 -4.81
CA ILE A 168 17.12 -31.48 -5.15
C ILE A 168 17.30 -30.49 -6.30
N ILE A 169 16.52 -30.60 -7.38
CA ILE A 169 16.56 -29.64 -8.50
C ILE A 169 16.20 -28.22 -8.02
N GLU A 170 15.18 -28.08 -7.18
CA GLU A 170 14.81 -26.80 -6.58
C GLU A 170 15.92 -26.26 -5.67
N GLY A 171 16.58 -27.13 -4.91
CA GLY A 171 17.72 -26.84 -4.05
C GLY A 171 18.94 -26.36 -4.85
N LEU A 172 19.36 -27.12 -5.86
CA LEU A 172 20.45 -26.77 -6.77
C LEU A 172 20.15 -25.49 -7.54
N LYS A 173 18.90 -25.27 -7.97
CA LYS A 173 18.48 -24.01 -8.58
C LYS A 173 18.66 -22.86 -7.58
N ARG A 174 18.23 -23.04 -6.33
CA ARG A 174 18.41 -22.04 -5.26
C ARG A 174 19.88 -21.80 -4.97
N GLU A 175 20.71 -22.83 -4.96
CA GLU A 175 22.15 -22.74 -4.74
C GLU A 175 22.84 -22.02 -5.90
N ILE A 176 22.57 -22.39 -7.16
CA ILE A 176 23.07 -21.69 -8.35
C ILE A 176 22.61 -20.23 -8.36
N ILE A 177 21.34 -19.97 -8.02
CA ILE A 177 20.84 -18.60 -7.88
C ILE A 177 21.60 -17.89 -6.76
N THR A 178 21.81 -18.52 -5.61
CA THR A 178 22.48 -17.92 -4.45
C THR A 178 23.95 -17.65 -4.73
N GLU A 179 24.70 -18.62 -5.27
CA GLU A 179 26.11 -18.49 -5.65
C GLU A 179 26.26 -17.41 -6.74
N ARG A 180 25.39 -17.40 -7.75
CA ARG A 180 25.39 -16.34 -8.76
C ARG A 180 25.00 -14.99 -8.15
N CYS A 181 24.03 -14.93 -7.24
CA CYS A 181 23.64 -13.68 -6.61
C CYS A 181 24.70 -13.16 -5.62
N GLN A 182 25.47 -14.04 -4.99
CA GLN A 182 26.67 -13.66 -4.24
C GLN A 182 27.70 -13.00 -5.18
N ARG A 183 27.82 -13.49 -6.43
CA ARG A 183 28.61 -12.80 -7.49
C ARG A 183 27.97 -11.50 -7.99
N LEU A 184 26.64 -11.35 -7.92
CA LEU A 184 25.92 -10.09 -8.26
C LEU A 184 25.98 -9.05 -7.12
N SER A 185 26.34 -9.45 -5.90
CA SER A 185 26.47 -8.58 -4.73
C SER A 185 27.77 -7.77 -4.74
N VAL A 186 28.31 -7.52 -5.93
CA VAL A 186 29.53 -6.73 -6.13
C VAL A 186 29.10 -5.30 -6.38
N LYS A 187 29.80 -4.36 -5.75
CA LYS A 187 29.62 -2.91 -5.96
C LYS A 187 29.53 -2.62 -7.47
N PRO A 188 28.58 -1.79 -7.92
CA PRO A 188 28.42 -1.54 -9.35
C PRO A 188 29.70 -0.90 -9.88
N THR A 189 30.26 -1.51 -10.91
CA THR A 189 31.42 -1.04 -11.67
C THR A 189 31.01 -0.95 -13.14
N PRO A 190 31.62 -0.06 -13.94
CA PRO A 190 31.33 0.03 -15.37
C PRO A 190 31.36 -1.34 -16.08
N GLU A 191 32.21 -2.25 -15.62
CA GLU A 191 32.40 -3.58 -16.18
C GLU A 191 31.27 -4.57 -15.81
N ASN A 192 30.73 -4.51 -14.58
CA ASN A 192 29.76 -5.51 -14.10
C ASN A 192 28.29 -5.07 -14.24
N ILE A 193 28.01 -3.76 -14.37
CA ILE A 193 26.64 -3.22 -14.38
C ILE A 193 25.80 -3.87 -15.48
N GLN A 194 26.31 -3.92 -16.71
CA GLN A 194 25.52 -4.45 -17.84
C GLN A 194 25.23 -5.94 -17.68
N GLU A 195 26.18 -6.71 -17.17
CA GLU A 195 26.01 -8.15 -16.95
C GLU A 195 24.96 -8.41 -15.87
N ILE A 196 25.08 -7.71 -14.74
CA ILE A 196 24.14 -7.82 -13.61
C ILE A 196 22.74 -7.43 -14.05
N LEU A 197 22.58 -6.27 -14.71
CA LEU A 197 21.28 -5.76 -15.16
C LEU A 197 20.63 -6.67 -16.20
N LYS A 198 21.41 -7.27 -17.11
CA LYS A 198 20.92 -8.28 -18.06
C LYS A 198 20.40 -9.51 -17.30
N TYR A 199 21.11 -9.94 -16.27
CA TYR A 199 20.77 -11.14 -15.52
C TYR A 199 19.51 -10.94 -14.67
N ILE A 200 19.42 -9.87 -13.88
CA ILE A 200 18.22 -9.58 -13.08
C ILE A 200 16.98 -9.37 -13.96
N LYS A 201 17.10 -8.72 -15.12
CA LYS A 201 15.99 -8.54 -16.08
C LYS A 201 15.44 -9.86 -16.63
N SER A 202 16.27 -10.89 -16.72
CA SER A 202 15.90 -12.20 -17.27
C SER A 202 15.27 -13.16 -16.23
N ASN A 203 15.39 -12.84 -14.93
CA ASN A 203 15.04 -13.74 -13.86
C ASN A 203 14.47 -13.00 -12.63
N ILE A 204 13.14 -13.05 -12.48
CA ILE A 204 12.41 -12.37 -11.40
C ILE A 204 12.87 -12.77 -9.99
N SER A 205 13.25 -14.03 -9.77
CA SER A 205 13.74 -14.50 -8.46
C SER A 205 15.10 -13.89 -8.11
N VAL A 206 15.93 -13.66 -9.13
CA VAL A 206 17.23 -13.01 -8.98
C VAL A 206 17.04 -11.50 -8.78
N GLU A 207 16.11 -10.87 -9.50
CA GLU A 207 15.74 -9.46 -9.29
C GLU A 207 15.28 -9.22 -7.85
N GLU A 208 14.37 -10.05 -7.33
CA GLU A 208 13.91 -9.94 -5.93
C GLU A 208 15.06 -10.11 -4.94
N TYR A 209 15.94 -11.10 -5.16
CA TYR A 209 17.11 -11.31 -4.30
C TYR A 209 18.06 -10.12 -4.34
N PHE A 210 18.34 -9.58 -5.53
CA PHE A 210 19.21 -8.43 -5.74
C PHE A 210 18.71 -7.21 -4.95
N PHE A 211 17.43 -6.85 -5.09
CA PHE A 211 16.87 -5.74 -4.33
C PHE A 211 16.84 -6.01 -2.82
N LYS A 212 16.51 -7.24 -2.38
CA LYS A 212 16.60 -7.61 -0.96
C LYS A 212 18.02 -7.47 -0.41
N THR A 213 19.02 -7.81 -1.21
CA THR A 213 20.43 -7.71 -0.83
C THR A 213 20.86 -6.25 -0.71
N ILE A 214 20.59 -5.42 -1.71
CA ILE A 214 20.87 -3.97 -1.62
C ILE A 214 20.16 -3.33 -0.42
N LEU A 215 18.91 -3.72 -0.16
CA LEU A 215 18.13 -3.24 0.97
C LEU A 215 18.65 -3.74 2.33
N SER A 216 19.48 -4.77 2.36
CA SER A 216 20.06 -5.34 3.60
C SER A 216 21.51 -4.92 3.82
N GLU A 217 22.18 -4.36 2.80
CA GLU A 217 23.58 -3.95 2.87
C GLU A 217 23.78 -2.81 3.89
N PRO A 218 24.76 -2.92 4.82
CA PRO A 218 25.08 -1.83 5.75
C PRO A 218 25.73 -0.62 5.07
N ASP A 219 26.53 -0.82 4.02
CA ASP A 219 27.13 0.28 3.26
C ASP A 219 26.04 1.01 2.45
N TYR A 220 25.70 2.22 2.89
CA TYR A 220 24.67 3.03 2.24
C TYR A 220 25.10 3.53 0.85
N GLN A 221 26.40 3.70 0.60
CA GLN A 221 26.90 4.12 -0.71
C GLN A 221 26.60 3.06 -1.76
N TYR A 222 26.66 1.78 -1.39
CA TYR A 222 26.29 0.66 -2.25
C TYR A 222 24.86 0.79 -2.79
N THR A 223 23.92 1.29 -1.99
CA THR A 223 22.55 1.56 -2.46
C THR A 223 22.53 2.68 -3.49
N LEU A 224 23.23 3.79 -3.25
CA LEU A 224 23.20 4.95 -4.13
C LEU A 224 23.91 4.68 -5.46
N ASP A 225 24.99 3.90 -5.46
CA ASP A 225 25.75 3.61 -6.67
C ASP A 225 24.92 2.83 -7.73
N TRP A 226 23.88 2.11 -7.30
CA TRP A 226 22.95 1.41 -8.20
C TRP A 226 21.83 2.31 -8.76
N PHE A 227 21.61 3.51 -8.21
CA PHE A 227 20.44 4.32 -8.53
C PHE A 227 20.39 4.77 -10.00
N ILE A 228 21.49 5.33 -10.51
CA ILE A 228 21.58 5.77 -11.91
C ILE A 228 21.51 4.57 -12.88
N PRO A 229 22.31 3.50 -12.70
CA PRO A 229 22.23 2.32 -13.58
C PRO A 229 20.82 1.71 -13.68
N LEU A 230 20.10 1.61 -12.56
CA LEU A 230 18.74 1.08 -12.53
C LEU A 230 17.74 2.02 -13.21
N TYR A 231 17.91 3.34 -13.06
CA TYR A 231 17.09 4.34 -13.76
C TYR A 231 17.26 4.22 -15.28
N GLU A 232 18.50 4.22 -15.76
CA GLU A 232 18.83 4.17 -17.20
C GLU A 232 18.34 2.88 -17.87
N ASN A 233 18.20 1.80 -17.10
CA ASN A 233 17.71 0.51 -17.60
C ASN A 233 16.21 0.30 -17.41
N GLY A 234 15.48 1.33 -16.97
CA GLY A 234 14.01 1.37 -16.97
C GLY A 234 13.35 0.60 -15.81
N TYR A 235 14.08 0.27 -14.74
CA TYR A 235 13.49 -0.43 -13.58
C TYR A 235 12.40 0.38 -12.89
N PHE A 236 12.53 1.71 -12.93
CA PHE A 236 11.59 2.64 -12.31
C PHE A 236 10.43 3.05 -13.23
N ASN A 237 10.29 2.41 -14.41
CA ASN A 237 9.17 2.68 -15.31
C ASN A 237 7.83 2.33 -14.61
N PRO A 238 6.86 3.26 -14.54
CA PRO A 238 5.55 3.00 -13.94
C PRO A 238 4.79 1.82 -14.54
N GLU A 239 5.09 1.42 -15.77
CA GLU A 239 4.54 0.21 -16.41
C GLU A 239 4.85 -1.08 -15.64
N ASN A 240 5.94 -1.08 -14.87
CA ASN A 240 6.35 -2.21 -14.06
C ASN A 240 5.61 -2.26 -12.71
N ASN A 241 4.78 -1.26 -12.37
CA ASN A 241 3.99 -1.27 -11.15
C ASN A 241 2.99 -2.46 -11.18
N PRO A 242 3.07 -3.40 -10.21
CA PRO A 242 2.21 -4.57 -10.21
C PRO A 242 0.73 -4.20 -10.15
N LYS A 243 -0.04 -4.77 -11.07
CA LYS A 243 -1.51 -4.64 -11.09
C LYS A 243 -2.14 -5.48 -9.98
N ILE A 244 -3.25 -4.99 -9.43
CA ILE A 244 -4.09 -5.76 -8.51
C ILE A 244 -4.57 -7.03 -9.22
N LYS A 245 -4.41 -8.17 -8.56
CA LYS A 245 -4.93 -9.45 -9.05
C LYS A 245 -6.21 -9.78 -8.31
N LYS A 246 -7.25 -10.11 -9.06
CA LYS A 246 -8.49 -10.66 -8.51
C LYS A 246 -8.40 -12.17 -8.57
N GLU A 247 -8.50 -12.82 -7.41
CA GLU A 247 -8.48 -14.27 -7.28
C GLU A 247 -9.73 -14.72 -6.55
N THR A 248 -10.48 -15.67 -7.11
CA THR A 248 -11.61 -16.27 -6.40
C THR A 248 -11.10 -17.34 -5.45
N ARG A 249 -11.29 -17.15 -4.15
CA ARG A 249 -10.94 -18.12 -3.10
C ARG A 249 -12.19 -18.45 -2.30
N LEU A 250 -12.55 -19.73 -2.26
CA LEU A 250 -13.74 -20.22 -1.53
C LEU A 250 -15.06 -19.54 -1.94
N GLY A 251 -15.18 -19.14 -3.21
CA GLY A 251 -16.39 -18.46 -3.73
C GLY A 251 -16.43 -16.95 -3.51
N GLU A 252 -15.42 -16.38 -2.84
CA GLU A 252 -15.28 -14.94 -2.66
C GLU A 252 -14.17 -14.38 -3.58
N GLU A 253 -14.42 -13.24 -4.22
CA GLU A 253 -13.39 -12.50 -4.93
C GLU A 253 -12.46 -11.81 -3.92
N MET A 254 -11.19 -12.23 -3.89
CA MET A 254 -10.15 -11.60 -3.10
C MET A 254 -9.22 -10.82 -4.02
N GLU A 255 -8.86 -9.60 -3.61
CA GLU A 255 -7.85 -8.79 -4.28
C GLU A 255 -6.49 -9.03 -3.63
N THR A 256 -5.53 -9.55 -4.38
CA THR A 256 -4.13 -9.70 -3.93
C THR A 256 -3.30 -8.52 -4.43
N ILE A 257 -2.80 -7.73 -3.47
CA ILE A 257 -1.91 -6.59 -3.73
C ILE A 257 -0.47 -7.12 -3.80
N GLN A 258 0.11 -7.14 -5.00
CA GLN A 258 1.51 -7.50 -5.17
C GLN A 258 2.41 -6.30 -4.80
N ARG A 259 3.43 -6.57 -3.96
CA ARG A 259 4.41 -5.56 -3.55
C ARG A 259 5.42 -5.32 -4.68
N TRP A 260 5.65 -4.06 -5.01
CA TRP A 260 6.70 -3.68 -5.95
C TRP A 260 8.02 -3.48 -5.21
N ILE A 261 8.94 -4.44 -5.22
CA ILE A 261 10.19 -4.36 -4.43
C ILE A 261 11.02 -3.11 -4.76
N VAL A 262 10.90 -2.63 -5.99
CA VAL A 262 11.52 -1.39 -6.50
C VAL A 262 11.08 -0.16 -5.70
N ILE A 263 9.83 -0.07 -5.23
CA ILE A 263 9.39 1.09 -4.45
C ILE A 263 10.10 1.16 -3.09
N HIS A 264 10.43 0.01 -2.49
CA HIS A 264 11.18 -0.03 -1.24
C HIS A 264 12.63 0.44 -1.44
N TYR A 265 13.22 0.09 -2.58
CA TYR A 265 14.52 0.62 -2.98
C TYR A 265 14.49 2.15 -3.12
N LEU A 266 13.48 2.70 -3.81
CA LEU A 266 13.32 4.14 -3.95
C LEU A 266 13.08 4.85 -2.60
N ILE A 267 12.32 4.25 -1.68
CA ILE A 267 12.16 4.74 -0.30
C ILE A 267 13.53 4.86 0.36
N ARG A 268 14.36 3.82 0.30
CA ARG A 268 15.71 3.83 0.87
C ARG A 268 16.59 4.90 0.24
N VAL A 269 16.61 5.03 -1.10
CA VAL A 269 17.34 6.10 -1.80
C VAL A 269 16.87 7.48 -1.34
N SER A 270 15.55 7.70 -1.20
CA SER A 270 15.00 8.97 -0.73
C SER A 270 15.44 9.33 0.69
N TYR A 271 15.51 8.33 1.59
CA TYR A 271 15.96 8.52 2.96
C TYR A 271 17.44 8.89 3.01
N LEU A 272 18.29 8.17 2.26
CA LEU A 272 19.73 8.44 2.19
C LEU A 272 20.01 9.83 1.60
N ASN A 273 19.30 10.18 0.53
CA ASN A 273 19.41 11.50 -0.08
C ASN A 273 18.92 12.61 0.86
N LYS A 274 17.91 12.37 1.71
CA LYS A 274 17.52 13.34 2.74
C LYS A 274 18.61 13.59 3.77
N GLN A 275 19.37 12.56 4.14
CA GLN A 275 20.48 12.69 5.10
C GLN A 275 21.70 13.39 4.50
N SER A 276 22.03 13.09 3.24
CA SER A 276 23.13 13.69 2.50
C SER A 276 22.63 14.13 1.12
N PRO A 277 22.05 15.33 0.99
CA PRO A 277 21.40 15.79 -0.24
C PRO A 277 22.35 15.87 -1.42
N ASP A 278 22.00 15.14 -2.48
CA ASP A 278 22.58 15.29 -3.80
C ASP A 278 21.51 15.83 -4.76
N LYS A 279 21.78 17.00 -5.36
CA LYS A 279 20.82 17.70 -6.22
C LYS A 279 20.41 16.89 -7.45
N HIS A 280 21.33 16.10 -8.01
CA HIS A 280 21.05 15.25 -9.16
C HIS A 280 20.13 14.10 -8.75
N ILE A 281 20.43 13.42 -7.63
CA ILE A 281 19.60 12.35 -7.08
C ILE A 281 18.21 12.87 -6.73
N SER A 282 18.11 14.02 -6.04
CA SER A 282 16.81 14.57 -5.68
C SER A 282 15.94 14.90 -6.89
N SER A 283 16.53 15.56 -7.89
CA SER A 283 15.83 15.92 -9.14
C SER A 283 15.35 14.67 -9.87
N LEU A 284 16.16 13.61 -9.88
CA LEU A 284 15.84 12.36 -10.52
C LEU A 284 14.76 11.57 -9.76
N LEU A 285 14.83 11.51 -8.43
CA LEU A 285 13.79 10.94 -7.57
C LEU A 285 12.44 11.63 -7.80
N ALA A 286 12.41 12.97 -7.77
CA ALA A 286 11.19 13.73 -8.00
C ALA A 286 10.61 13.42 -9.39
N LYS A 287 11.45 13.36 -10.43
CA LYS A 287 11.04 12.98 -11.78
C LYS A 287 10.41 11.58 -11.83
N ILE A 288 11.06 10.57 -11.23
CA ILE A 288 10.55 9.20 -11.17
C ILE A 288 9.18 9.16 -10.48
N ILE A 289 9.05 9.84 -9.34
CA ILE A 289 7.81 9.85 -8.57
C ILE A 289 6.68 10.52 -9.34
N TYR A 290 6.93 11.62 -10.03
CA TYR A 290 5.92 12.25 -10.86
C TYR A 290 5.53 11.43 -12.09
N GLN A 291 6.44 10.61 -12.62
CA GLN A 291 6.09 9.62 -13.64
C GLN A 291 5.17 8.54 -13.06
N ILE A 292 5.46 8.02 -11.86
CA ILE A 292 4.62 6.99 -11.20
C ILE A 292 3.23 7.53 -10.86
N ILE A 293 3.12 8.79 -10.42
CA ILE A 293 1.85 9.42 -10.08
C ILE A 293 0.98 9.63 -11.33
N ASN A 294 1.58 10.08 -12.43
CA ASN A 294 0.85 10.52 -13.61
C ASN A 294 0.62 9.41 -14.66
N TYR A 295 1.13 8.20 -14.48
CA TYR A 295 1.03 7.14 -15.50
C TYR A 295 -0.20 6.22 -15.32
N PRO A 296 -0.94 5.89 -16.40
CA PRO A 296 -0.89 6.51 -17.74
C PRO A 296 -1.55 7.91 -17.75
N SER A 297 -2.49 8.12 -16.83
CA SER A 297 -3.04 9.40 -16.42
C SER A 297 -3.42 9.29 -14.93
N ILE A 298 -3.54 10.41 -14.19
CA ILE A 298 -3.84 10.36 -12.75
C ILE A 298 -5.20 9.72 -12.42
N SER A 299 -6.14 9.80 -13.36
CA SER A 299 -7.49 9.23 -13.26
C SER A 299 -7.55 7.74 -13.62
N GLU A 300 -6.60 7.26 -14.41
CA GLU A 300 -6.56 5.88 -14.93
C GLU A 300 -5.34 5.11 -14.39
N ARG A 301 -4.65 5.66 -13.40
CA ARG A 301 -3.43 5.08 -12.84
C ARG A 301 -3.71 3.72 -12.22
N THR A 302 -2.71 2.85 -12.30
CA THR A 302 -2.76 1.55 -11.63
C THR A 302 -2.76 1.78 -10.12
N LEU A 303 -3.90 1.50 -9.48
CA LEU A 303 -4.06 1.59 -8.04
C LEU A 303 -3.28 0.45 -7.38
N ASN A 304 -2.29 0.78 -6.57
CA ASN A 304 -1.58 -0.18 -5.73
C ASN A 304 -1.24 0.51 -4.41
N PHE A 305 -1.96 0.14 -3.34
CA PHE A 305 -1.84 0.78 -2.04
C PHE A 305 -0.39 0.75 -1.50
N SER A 306 0.34 -0.34 -1.74
CA SER A 306 1.73 -0.48 -1.31
C SER A 306 2.64 0.51 -2.06
N THR A 307 2.44 0.64 -3.37
CA THR A 307 3.20 1.59 -4.19
C THR A 307 2.87 3.03 -3.80
N ASP A 308 1.59 3.35 -3.65
CA ASP A 308 1.12 4.72 -3.36
C ASP A 308 1.55 5.18 -1.97
N ARG A 309 1.53 4.28 -0.98
CA ARG A 309 2.09 4.57 0.34
C ARG A 309 3.59 4.83 0.27
N GLY A 310 4.33 4.04 -0.51
CA GLY A 310 5.75 4.28 -0.75
C GLY A 310 6.02 5.62 -1.44
N VAL A 311 5.16 6.02 -2.38
CA VAL A 311 5.21 7.35 -3.01
C VAL A 311 5.02 8.46 -1.99
N LEU A 312 4.06 8.36 -1.05
CA LEU A 312 3.88 9.34 0.03
C LEU A 312 5.14 9.47 0.89
N GLU A 313 5.73 8.34 1.26
CA GLU A 313 6.96 8.29 2.05
C GLU A 313 8.13 8.96 1.33
N ILE A 314 8.32 8.66 0.04
CA ILE A 314 9.37 9.28 -0.78
C ILE A 314 9.16 10.78 -0.91
N ILE A 315 7.92 11.24 -1.17
CA ILE A 315 7.61 12.69 -1.21
C ILE A 315 7.96 13.35 0.12
N GLY A 316 7.66 12.69 1.25
CA GLY A 316 8.05 13.14 2.61
C GLY A 316 9.56 13.33 2.82
N ASN A 317 10.38 12.73 1.96
CA ASN A 317 11.83 12.83 2.03
C ASN A 317 12.43 13.79 0.99
N LEU A 318 11.64 14.34 0.06
CA LEU A 318 12.09 15.35 -0.89
C LEU A 318 12.25 16.72 -0.23
N SER A 319 13.06 17.57 -0.86
CA SER A 319 13.17 18.97 -0.48
C SER A 319 11.92 19.75 -0.91
N VAL A 320 11.67 20.91 -0.29
CA VAL A 320 10.50 21.75 -0.61
C VAL A 320 10.54 22.23 -2.07
N GLU A 321 11.74 22.48 -2.60
CA GLU A 321 11.96 22.98 -3.97
C GLU A 321 11.58 21.95 -5.04
N GLU A 322 11.67 20.66 -4.71
CA GLU A 322 11.35 19.55 -5.62
C GLU A 322 9.85 19.25 -5.68
N ILE A 323 9.07 19.77 -4.73
CA ILE A 323 7.66 19.42 -4.56
C ILE A 323 6.75 20.26 -5.46
N ASN A 324 6.18 19.59 -6.46
CA ASN A 324 5.04 20.09 -7.21
C ASN A 324 3.74 19.95 -6.41
N VAL A 325 3.34 21.04 -5.75
CA VAL A 325 2.13 21.12 -4.91
C VAL A 325 0.85 20.73 -5.66
N THR A 326 0.75 21.05 -6.96
CA THR A 326 -0.43 20.71 -7.77
C THR A 326 -0.52 19.19 -7.97
N ILE A 327 0.58 18.55 -8.37
CA ILE A 327 0.63 17.09 -8.55
C ILE A 327 0.37 16.37 -7.23
N LEU A 328 0.99 16.85 -6.13
CA LEU A 328 0.76 16.28 -4.80
C LEU A 328 -0.72 16.36 -4.41
N LYS A 329 -1.38 17.51 -4.62
CA LYS A 329 -2.81 17.66 -4.34
C LYS A 329 -3.66 16.69 -5.16
N MET A 330 -3.39 16.56 -6.46
CA MET A 330 -4.14 15.64 -7.34
C MET A 330 -3.92 14.19 -6.92
N PHE A 331 -2.69 13.81 -6.55
CA PHE A 331 -2.35 12.47 -6.07
C PHE A 331 -3.11 12.15 -4.79
N LEU A 332 -3.08 13.06 -3.81
CA LEU A 332 -3.79 12.88 -2.55
C LEU A 332 -5.30 12.73 -2.78
N THR A 333 -5.91 13.56 -3.64
CA THR A 333 -7.34 13.42 -4.00
C THR A 333 -7.64 12.06 -4.62
N SER A 334 -6.80 11.60 -5.55
CA SER A 334 -6.94 10.25 -6.13
C SER A 334 -6.79 9.15 -5.07
N PHE A 335 -5.85 9.30 -4.13
CA PHE A 335 -5.64 8.36 -3.03
C PHE A 335 -6.90 8.23 -2.15
N ILE A 336 -7.51 9.33 -1.73
CA ILE A 336 -8.75 9.30 -0.94
C ILE A 336 -9.88 8.56 -1.63
N ASN A 337 -10.06 8.83 -2.92
CA ASN A 337 -11.21 8.32 -3.64
C ASN A 337 -11.13 6.79 -3.82
N ASN A 338 -9.94 6.20 -3.65
CA ASN A 338 -9.68 4.80 -3.93
C ASN A 338 -9.32 3.97 -2.68
N TYR A 339 -9.03 4.59 -1.53
CA TYR A 339 -8.57 3.89 -0.32
C TYR A 339 -9.28 4.37 0.94
N SER A 340 -9.12 3.61 2.03
CA SER A 340 -9.67 3.99 3.34
C SER A 340 -9.13 5.34 3.81
N LYS A 341 -10.05 6.26 4.13
CA LYS A 341 -9.74 7.62 4.59
C LYS A 341 -8.92 7.62 5.89
N SER A 342 -9.18 6.69 6.81
CA SER A 342 -8.48 6.64 8.10
C SER A 342 -7.00 6.25 7.95
N GLY A 343 -6.69 5.27 7.09
CA GLY A 343 -5.32 4.86 6.81
C GLY A 343 -4.51 5.97 6.13
N LEU A 344 -5.13 6.70 5.20
CA LEU A 344 -4.48 7.80 4.52
C LEU A 344 -4.13 8.97 5.45
N ILE A 345 -5.03 9.35 6.37
CA ILE A 345 -4.75 10.45 7.31
C ILE A 345 -3.50 10.14 8.13
N PHE A 346 -3.38 8.90 8.62
CA PHE A 346 -2.19 8.45 9.35
C PHE A 346 -0.92 8.54 8.50
N ASP A 347 -0.97 8.10 7.23
CA ASP A 347 0.18 8.16 6.33
C ASP A 347 0.55 9.62 5.94
N ILE A 348 -0.43 10.50 5.71
CA ILE A 348 -0.20 11.93 5.46
C ILE A 348 0.49 12.58 6.66
N GLU A 349 0.00 12.31 7.87
CA GLU A 349 0.61 12.85 9.08
C GLU A 349 2.06 12.37 9.24
N ARG A 350 2.24 11.05 9.14
CA ARG A 350 3.55 10.40 9.33
C ARG A 350 4.59 10.91 8.34
N TYR A 351 4.22 11.02 7.06
CA TYR A 351 5.20 11.25 5.99
C TYR A 351 5.23 12.68 5.47
N LEU A 352 4.09 13.37 5.37
CA LEU A 352 4.05 14.71 4.76
C LEU A 352 4.07 15.80 5.81
N ILE A 353 3.21 15.71 6.81
CA ILE A 353 3.08 16.80 7.77
C ILE A 353 4.38 17.00 8.55
N ARG A 354 4.92 15.93 9.16
CA ARG A 354 6.16 16.04 9.96
C ARG A 354 7.30 16.72 9.22
N ASN A 355 7.35 16.58 7.90
CA ASN A 355 8.42 17.07 7.04
C ASN A 355 8.14 18.44 6.41
N PHE A 356 6.86 18.80 6.18
CA PHE A 356 6.50 20.02 5.45
C PHE A 356 5.72 21.04 6.27
N LEU A 357 5.60 20.84 7.58
CA LEU A 357 4.83 21.72 8.44
C LEU A 357 5.29 23.18 8.40
N ASN A 358 6.60 23.39 8.33
CA ASN A 358 7.22 24.71 8.29
C ASN A 358 7.15 25.37 6.90
N CYS A 359 6.69 24.64 5.87
CA CYS A 359 6.48 25.21 4.55
C CYS A 359 5.05 25.75 4.45
N GLU A 360 4.90 27.08 4.45
CA GLU A 360 3.57 27.72 4.41
C GLU A 360 2.70 27.19 3.27
N LYS A 361 3.24 27.10 2.05
CA LYS A 361 2.49 26.68 0.86
C LYS A 361 2.03 25.22 0.93
N ILE A 362 2.93 24.30 1.28
CA ILE A 362 2.62 22.87 1.35
C ILE A 362 1.75 22.58 2.57
N GLY A 363 2.09 23.15 3.74
CA GLY A 363 1.31 23.03 4.96
C GLY A 363 -0.13 23.52 4.79
N GLN A 364 -0.34 24.67 4.13
CA GLN A 364 -1.69 25.16 3.82
C GLN A 364 -2.46 24.20 2.90
N MET A 365 -1.81 23.66 1.87
CA MET A 365 -2.44 22.71 0.96
C MET A 365 -2.81 21.40 1.66
N LEU A 366 -1.91 20.82 2.46
CA LEU A 366 -2.15 19.61 3.24
C LEU A 366 -3.29 19.82 4.23
N LEU A 367 -3.31 20.98 4.90
CA LEU A 367 -4.38 21.32 5.82
C LEU A 367 -5.72 21.41 5.09
N GLN A 368 -5.81 22.19 4.00
CA GLN A 368 -7.03 22.27 3.18
C GLN A 368 -7.48 20.89 2.68
N PHE A 369 -6.53 20.05 2.31
CA PHE A 369 -6.80 18.70 1.85
C PHE A 369 -7.40 17.83 2.95
N ILE A 370 -6.78 17.76 4.14
CA ILE A 370 -7.29 17.01 5.30
C ILE A 370 -8.70 17.48 5.68
N LEU A 371 -8.95 18.80 5.63
CA LEU A 371 -10.29 19.36 5.89
C LEU A 371 -11.32 18.95 4.83
N SER A 372 -10.90 18.74 3.58
CA SER A 372 -11.81 18.34 2.50
C SER A 372 -12.27 16.89 2.62
N ILE A 373 -11.43 16.01 3.20
CA ILE A 373 -11.75 14.59 3.45
C ILE A 373 -12.99 14.45 4.33
N GLU A 374 -13.14 15.38 5.28
CA GLU A 374 -14.11 15.35 6.37
C GLU A 374 -15.50 15.89 5.99
N LYS A 375 -15.66 16.54 4.84
CA LYS A 375 -16.96 17.03 4.36
C LYS A 375 -17.88 15.91 3.84
N ASP A 376 -17.31 14.84 3.34
CA ASP A 376 -18.04 13.71 2.77
C ASP A 376 -17.86 12.48 3.68
N ASN A 377 -18.86 12.14 4.50
CA ASN A 377 -18.90 10.90 5.30
C ASN A 377 -17.69 10.63 6.23
N ILE A 378 -17.61 11.34 7.35
CA ILE A 378 -17.14 10.68 8.58
C ILE A 378 -18.34 9.92 9.12
N ASP A 379 -18.37 8.62 8.84
CA ASP A 379 -19.03 7.67 9.71
C ASP A 379 -18.23 7.70 11.02
N ILE A 380 -18.58 8.62 11.93
CA ILE A 380 -17.96 8.79 13.27
C ILE A 380 -18.04 7.47 14.07
N PHE A 381 -18.87 6.56 13.57
CA PHE A 381 -19.28 5.27 14.13
C PHE A 381 -18.21 4.16 14.14
N LYS A 382 -17.03 4.32 13.50
CA LYS A 382 -15.96 3.29 13.55
C LYS A 382 -14.68 3.69 14.30
N PHE A 383 -14.69 4.77 15.07
CA PHE A 383 -13.50 5.31 15.74
C PHE A 383 -13.22 4.80 17.17
N ARG A 384 -13.84 3.70 17.66
CA ARG A 384 -13.63 3.27 19.06
C ARG A 384 -12.28 2.61 19.40
N MET A 385 -11.44 2.23 18.44
CA MET A 385 -10.16 1.53 18.74
C MET A 385 -8.87 2.34 18.55
N TYR A 386 -8.93 3.56 18.02
CA TYR A 386 -7.74 4.38 17.73
C TYR A 386 -7.79 5.77 18.39
N GLU A 387 -8.69 5.95 19.37
CA GLU A 387 -9.09 7.27 19.87
C GLU A 387 -7.98 8.04 20.59
N ASP A 388 -7.12 7.40 21.37
CA ASP A 388 -6.11 8.16 22.14
C ASP A 388 -4.92 8.57 21.28
N GLU A 389 -4.44 7.69 20.40
CA GLU A 389 -3.22 7.96 19.64
C GLU A 389 -3.48 8.91 18.47
N VAL A 390 -4.64 8.78 17.79
CA VAL A 390 -5.02 9.70 16.70
C VAL A 390 -5.46 11.07 17.25
N LYS A 391 -6.18 11.13 18.39
CA LYS A 391 -6.47 12.42 19.05
C LYS A 391 -5.19 13.09 19.53
N LYS A 392 -4.27 12.35 20.15
CA LYS A 392 -2.97 12.87 20.61
C LYS A 392 -2.12 13.34 19.43
N GLN A 393 -2.09 12.61 18.32
CA GLN A 393 -1.35 13.00 17.13
C GLN A 393 -1.99 14.19 16.39
N ALA A 394 -3.32 14.24 16.31
CA ALA A 394 -4.05 15.41 15.82
C ALA A 394 -3.86 16.64 16.72
N LEU A 395 -3.78 16.46 18.05
CA LEU A 395 -3.48 17.51 19.02
C LEU A 395 -2.04 18.02 18.87
N ILE A 396 -1.04 17.13 18.77
CA ILE A 396 0.36 17.49 18.51
C ILE A 396 0.48 18.22 17.16
N LEU A 397 -0.29 17.79 16.16
CA LEU A 397 -0.36 18.43 14.86
C LEU A 397 -0.97 19.84 14.96
N ILE A 398 -2.10 19.97 15.67
CA ILE A 398 -2.76 21.26 15.92
C ILE A 398 -1.84 22.18 16.73
N GLU A 399 -1.15 21.69 17.75
CA GLU A 399 -0.13 22.40 18.54
C GLU A 399 0.97 22.97 17.64
N LYS A 400 1.61 22.11 16.84
CA LYS A 400 2.66 22.55 15.92
C LYS A 400 2.15 23.46 14.78
N LEU A 401 0.89 23.30 14.36
CA LEU A 401 0.25 24.20 13.39
C LEU A 401 -0.10 25.56 14.00
N LEU A 402 -0.52 25.58 15.29
CA LEU A 402 -0.80 26.78 16.06
C LEU A 402 0.47 27.61 16.30
N GLU A 403 1.64 26.98 16.43
CA GLU A 403 2.95 27.66 16.49
C GLU A 403 3.27 28.45 15.20
N ILE A 404 2.73 28.03 14.05
CA ILE A 404 3.11 28.55 12.73
C ILE A 404 2.09 29.56 12.19
N ASN A 405 0.79 29.27 12.32
CA ASN A 405 -0.26 30.20 11.88
C ASN A 405 -1.54 30.06 12.73
N PRO A 406 -1.52 30.56 13.97
CA PRO A 406 -2.59 30.32 14.94
C PRO A 406 -3.94 30.88 14.49
N ILE A 407 -3.93 31.95 13.68
CA ILE A 407 -5.14 32.60 13.14
C ILE A 407 -5.90 31.67 12.20
N LYS A 408 -5.21 31.06 11.23
CA LYS A 408 -5.84 30.20 10.22
C LYS A 408 -6.28 28.87 10.81
N VAL A 409 -5.46 28.26 11.66
CA VAL A 409 -5.77 27.00 12.36
C VAL A 409 -6.99 27.19 13.26
N PHE A 410 -7.05 28.30 13.98
CA PHE A 410 -8.22 28.65 14.77
C PHE A 410 -9.46 28.89 13.90
N CYS A 411 -9.38 29.66 12.80
CA CYS A 411 -10.52 29.86 11.89
C CYS A 411 -11.05 28.54 11.32
N ILE A 412 -10.16 27.57 11.11
CA ILE A 412 -10.45 26.22 10.61
C ILE A 412 -11.14 25.36 11.68
N LEU A 413 -10.60 25.32 12.90
CA LEU A 413 -11.22 24.62 14.04
C LEU A 413 -12.59 25.22 14.38
N SER A 414 -12.73 26.54 14.28
CA SER A 414 -13.98 27.28 14.48
C SER A 414 -15.03 26.97 13.44
N ALA A 415 -14.63 26.86 12.16
CA ALA A 415 -15.55 26.53 11.08
C ALA A 415 -16.07 25.09 11.21
N LYS A 416 -15.23 24.15 11.65
CA LYS A 416 -15.64 22.77 11.97
C LYS A 416 -16.55 22.70 13.20
N LEU A 417 -16.19 23.39 14.28
CA LEU A 417 -17.05 23.51 15.47
C LEU A 417 -18.42 24.05 15.09
N TYR A 418 -18.46 25.08 14.24
CA TYR A 418 -19.70 25.68 13.76
C TYR A 418 -20.54 24.70 12.92
N ILE A 419 -19.92 23.88 12.07
CA ILE A 419 -20.63 22.87 11.28
C ILE A 419 -21.16 21.73 12.18
N ILE A 420 -20.36 21.23 13.12
CA ILE A 420 -20.78 20.19 14.08
C ILE A 420 -21.93 20.69 14.95
N ILE A 421 -21.82 21.91 15.48
CA ILE A 421 -22.88 22.55 16.28
C ILE A 421 -24.12 22.78 15.42
N LYS A 422 -23.98 23.25 14.18
CA LYS A 422 -25.11 23.51 13.28
C LYS A 422 -25.82 22.23 12.85
N ASP A 423 -25.10 21.18 12.50
CA ASP A 423 -25.68 19.89 12.09
C ASP A 423 -26.33 19.17 13.27
N TYR A 424 -25.79 19.32 14.49
CA TYR A 424 -26.39 18.77 15.71
C TYR A 424 -27.67 19.53 16.11
N LEU A 425 -27.68 20.86 16.01
CA LEU A 425 -28.85 21.70 16.33
C LEU A 425 -30.00 21.57 15.30
N ASN A 426 -29.74 21.06 14.11
CA ASN A 426 -30.74 20.92 13.03
C ASN A 426 -31.33 19.50 12.91
N ARG A 427 -30.92 18.54 13.75
CA ARG A 427 -31.53 17.20 13.76
C ARG A 427 -32.65 17.17 14.78
N ASP A 428 -33.88 16.91 14.31
CA ASP A 428 -35.00 16.57 15.19
C ASP A 428 -34.62 15.30 15.98
N HIS A 429 -34.63 15.42 17.31
CA HIS A 429 -34.10 14.44 18.23
C HIS A 429 -34.96 13.16 18.28
N GLU A 430 -34.71 12.22 17.37
CA GLU A 430 -34.95 10.79 17.63
C GLU A 430 -33.62 10.13 18.00
N PHE A 431 -33.45 9.92 19.31
CA PHE A 431 -32.27 9.41 19.97
C PHE A 431 -31.85 8.01 19.44
N SER A 432 -30.60 7.87 19.02
CA SER A 432 -29.88 6.59 19.10
C SER A 432 -28.99 6.60 20.35
N PRO A 433 -29.08 5.62 21.27
CA PRO A 433 -28.46 5.71 22.61
C PRO A 433 -26.93 5.60 22.67
N ASP A 434 -26.24 5.38 21.55
CA ASP A 434 -24.86 4.85 21.57
C ASP A 434 -23.74 5.89 21.31
N PHE A 435 -24.09 7.18 21.24
CA PHE A 435 -23.16 8.24 20.82
C PHE A 435 -23.24 9.46 21.73
N TYR A 436 -22.07 9.89 22.24
CA TYR A 436 -21.77 11.02 23.12
C TYR A 436 -22.95 11.90 23.57
N SER A 437 -23.11 12.07 24.88
CA SER A 437 -24.07 13.04 25.41
C SER A 437 -23.70 14.47 24.97
N TYR A 438 -24.71 15.35 24.87
CA TYR A 438 -24.51 16.79 24.60
C TYR A 438 -23.42 17.40 25.51
N ASP A 439 -23.37 16.94 26.76
CA ASP A 439 -22.39 17.37 27.76
C ASP A 439 -20.96 16.93 27.44
N ASP A 440 -20.77 15.75 26.86
CA ASP A 440 -19.42 15.26 26.48
C ASP A 440 -18.86 16.04 25.29
N LEU A 441 -19.71 16.38 24.32
CA LEU A 441 -19.33 17.23 23.20
C LEU A 441 -18.94 18.64 23.68
N LEU A 442 -19.72 19.20 24.61
CA LEU A 442 -19.43 20.50 25.20
C LEU A 442 -18.15 20.50 26.03
N LYS A 443 -17.90 19.45 26.81
CA LYS A 443 -16.62 19.26 27.53
C LYS A 443 -15.45 19.21 26.56
N PHE A 444 -15.58 18.46 25.46
CA PHE A 444 -14.54 18.40 24.43
C PHE A 444 -14.28 19.77 23.80
N ILE A 445 -15.33 20.49 23.39
CA ILE A 445 -15.23 21.85 22.85
C ILE A 445 -14.52 22.80 23.81
N LYS A 446 -14.93 22.77 25.09
CA LYS A 446 -14.35 23.58 26.16
C LYS A 446 -12.84 23.31 26.31
N ILE A 447 -12.43 22.04 26.38
CA ILE A 447 -11.02 21.66 26.50
C ILE A 447 -10.21 22.18 25.31
N GLN A 448 -10.71 22.01 24.08
CA GLN A 448 -10.02 22.46 22.87
C GLN A 448 -9.85 23.99 22.82
N LEU A 449 -10.88 24.74 23.20
CA LEU A 449 -10.82 26.21 23.21
C LEU A 449 -9.85 26.73 24.28
N LEU A 450 -9.94 26.20 25.51
CA LEU A 450 -9.04 26.58 26.59
C LEU A 450 -7.58 26.29 26.23
N PHE A 451 -7.32 25.14 25.60
CA PHE A 451 -6.00 24.78 25.13
C PHE A 451 -5.50 25.73 24.03
N SER A 452 -6.35 26.03 23.04
CA SER A 452 -5.99 26.88 21.89
C SER A 452 -5.67 28.32 22.29
N PHE A 453 -6.33 28.86 23.33
CA PHE A 453 -6.14 30.25 23.76
C PHE A 453 -4.73 30.55 24.30
N LYS A 454 -3.96 29.53 24.69
CA LYS A 454 -2.54 29.67 25.04
C LYS A 454 -1.67 30.16 23.88
N TYR A 455 -2.12 29.96 22.64
CA TYR A 455 -1.32 30.17 21.43
C TYR A 455 -1.90 31.23 20.48
N ILE A 456 -3.07 31.78 20.79
CA ILE A 456 -3.78 32.73 19.93
C ILE A 456 -3.43 34.16 20.35
N THR A 457 -3.24 35.07 19.38
CA THR A 457 -2.95 36.47 19.71
C THR A 457 -4.15 37.16 20.36
N PRO A 458 -3.92 38.15 21.26
CA PRO A 458 -4.99 38.85 21.98
C PRO A 458 -6.15 39.32 21.09
N GLY A 459 -5.84 39.96 19.96
CA GLY A 459 -6.87 40.48 19.05
C GLY A 459 -7.79 39.43 18.42
N ILE A 460 -7.32 38.18 18.28
CA ILE A 460 -8.15 37.08 17.78
C ILE A 460 -8.96 36.48 18.92
N GLY A 461 -8.33 36.21 20.07
CA GLY A 461 -9.01 35.73 21.27
C GLY A 461 -10.22 36.60 21.64
N GLY A 462 -10.05 37.93 21.59
CA GLY A 462 -11.14 38.86 21.85
C GLY A 462 -12.32 38.73 20.87
N ARG A 463 -12.06 38.54 19.56
CA ARG A 463 -13.13 38.34 18.56
C ARG A 463 -13.89 37.02 18.77
N ILE A 464 -13.24 36.01 19.33
CA ILE A 464 -13.84 34.71 19.60
C ILE A 464 -14.76 34.81 20.81
N ILE A 465 -14.24 35.39 21.88
CA ILE A 465 -15.00 35.67 23.11
C ILE A 465 -16.26 36.47 22.75
N ASP A 466 -16.14 37.55 21.97
CA ASP A 466 -17.27 38.36 21.51
C ASP A 466 -18.31 37.54 20.72
N LYS A 467 -17.87 36.64 19.82
CA LYS A 467 -18.79 35.75 19.09
C LYS A 467 -19.50 34.75 19.97
N LEU A 468 -18.83 34.19 20.98
CA LEU A 468 -19.41 33.24 21.92
C LEU A 468 -20.41 33.92 22.86
N LEU A 469 -20.10 35.12 23.35
CA LEU A 469 -20.99 35.91 24.20
C LEU A 469 -22.30 36.32 23.51
N LYS A 470 -22.28 36.49 22.18
CA LYS A 470 -23.46 36.81 21.37
C LYS A 470 -24.38 35.60 21.06
N LYS A 471 -24.00 34.39 21.49
CA LYS A 471 -24.82 33.18 21.28
C LYS A 471 -26.01 33.14 22.23
N LYS A 472 -27.09 32.45 21.82
CA LYS A 472 -28.29 32.31 22.65
C LYS A 472 -28.09 31.27 23.75
N GLU A 473 -27.25 30.28 23.49
CA GLU A 473 -26.99 29.14 24.36
C GLU A 473 -26.12 29.56 25.57
N LYS A 474 -26.68 29.44 26.78
CA LYS A 474 -26.01 29.79 28.04
C LYS A 474 -24.64 29.11 28.19
N THR A 475 -24.53 27.84 27.78
CA THR A 475 -23.28 27.08 27.89
C THR A 475 -22.14 27.64 27.04
N LEU A 476 -22.42 28.09 25.82
CA LEU A 476 -21.38 28.69 24.96
C LEU A 476 -20.93 30.05 25.50
N ARG A 477 -21.87 30.82 26.05
CA ARG A 477 -21.56 32.08 26.74
C ARG A 477 -20.71 31.81 27.98
N GLY A 478 -21.00 30.75 28.74
CA GLY A 478 -20.22 30.37 29.90
C GLY A 478 -18.80 29.92 29.58
N ILE A 479 -18.61 29.20 28.47
CA ILE A 479 -17.26 28.92 27.95
C ILE A 479 -16.51 30.23 27.66
N ALA A 480 -17.17 31.26 27.14
CA ALA A 480 -16.55 32.57 26.91
C ALA A 480 -16.09 33.23 28.22
N ILE A 481 -16.91 33.18 29.27
CA ILE A 481 -16.55 33.70 30.60
C ILE A 481 -15.33 32.94 31.16
N GLU A 482 -15.31 31.63 31.02
CA GLU A 482 -14.16 30.82 31.47
C GLU A 482 -12.89 31.07 30.65
N LEU A 483 -13.01 31.37 29.35
CA LEU A 483 -11.86 31.79 28.54
C LEU A 483 -11.31 33.15 28.98
N ILE A 484 -12.19 34.06 29.41
CA ILE A 484 -11.79 35.35 30.00
C ILE A 484 -11.09 35.12 31.34
N ASP A 485 -11.66 34.32 32.24
CA ASP A 485 -11.07 33.97 33.54
C ASP A 485 -9.63 33.48 33.39
N ASN A 486 -9.42 32.46 32.54
CA ASN A 486 -8.08 31.89 32.30
C ASN A 486 -7.07 32.86 31.64
N ASN A 487 -7.54 33.98 31.10
CA ASN A 487 -6.70 34.98 30.41
C ASN A 487 -7.07 36.41 30.86
N TYR A 488 -7.38 36.57 32.15
CA TYR A 488 -8.06 37.74 32.69
C TYR A 488 -7.34 39.05 32.39
N SER A 489 -6.01 39.09 32.58
CA SER A 489 -5.20 40.29 32.32
C SER A 489 -5.32 40.83 30.89
N ILE A 490 -5.65 39.97 29.92
CA ILE A 490 -5.77 40.30 28.51
C ILE A 490 -7.21 40.70 28.16
N TYR A 491 -8.21 40.00 28.71
CA TYR A 491 -9.60 40.10 28.27
C TYR A 491 -10.58 40.69 29.29
N LYS A 492 -10.12 41.14 30.46
CA LYS A 492 -11.02 41.69 31.50
C LYS A 492 -11.89 42.84 31.01
N SER A 493 -11.41 43.67 30.08
CA SER A 493 -12.22 44.76 29.52
C SER A 493 -13.48 44.23 28.82
N ILE A 494 -13.39 43.10 28.13
CA ILE A 494 -14.54 42.48 27.44
C ILE A 494 -15.60 42.04 28.45
N PHE A 495 -15.17 41.50 29.60
CA PHE A 495 -16.07 41.08 30.67
C PHE A 495 -16.80 42.26 31.31
N TRP A 496 -16.08 43.32 31.68
CA TRP A 496 -16.68 44.47 32.37
C TRP A 496 -17.48 45.39 31.44
N GLU A 497 -17.30 45.29 30.12
CA GLU A 497 -18.10 46.00 29.12
C GLU A 497 -19.37 45.24 28.69
N LEU A 498 -19.66 44.10 29.31
CA LEU A 498 -20.88 43.34 29.05
C LEU A 498 -22.13 44.17 29.37
N LYS A 499 -23.04 44.26 28.39
CA LYS A 499 -24.34 44.93 28.56
C LYS A 499 -25.35 44.13 29.38
N GLU A 500 -25.17 42.81 29.41
CA GLU A 500 -26.03 41.87 30.14
C GLU A 500 -25.28 41.35 31.37
N ASN A 501 -26.01 41.12 32.47
CA ASN A 501 -25.44 40.56 33.70
C ASN A 501 -24.94 39.11 33.45
N PRO A 502 -23.62 38.84 33.57
CA PRO A 502 -23.04 37.52 33.32
C PRO A 502 -23.52 36.44 34.28
N ILE A 503 -23.94 36.82 35.49
CA ILE A 503 -24.45 35.89 36.49
C ILE A 503 -25.72 35.20 35.96
N VAL A 504 -26.59 35.89 35.22
CA VAL A 504 -27.87 35.36 34.74
C VAL A 504 -27.72 34.18 33.76
N PHE A 505 -26.61 34.13 33.03
CA PHE A 505 -26.36 33.08 32.04
C PHE A 505 -25.17 32.18 32.39
N SER A 506 -24.36 32.50 33.40
CA SER A 506 -23.15 31.75 33.73
C SER A 506 -22.70 31.93 35.18
N ILE A 507 -23.55 31.61 36.17
CA ILE A 507 -23.26 31.73 37.61
C ILE A 507 -21.88 31.14 37.98
N PRO A 508 -21.56 29.85 37.69
CA PRO A 508 -20.33 29.24 38.20
C PRO A 508 -19.06 29.89 37.65
N GLN A 509 -19.03 30.19 36.35
CA GLN A 509 -17.87 30.79 35.71
C GLN A 509 -17.70 32.26 36.12
N THR A 510 -18.80 32.97 36.40
CA THR A 510 -18.73 34.35 36.89
C THR A 510 -18.22 34.40 38.32
N GLN A 511 -18.64 33.45 39.17
CA GLN A 511 -18.08 33.27 40.52
C GLN A 511 -16.59 32.99 40.49
N ASN A 512 -16.12 32.17 39.55
CA ASN A 512 -14.68 31.90 39.41
C ASN A 512 -13.89 33.19 39.14
N ILE A 513 -14.37 34.07 38.25
CA ILE A 513 -13.70 35.36 38.02
C ILE A 513 -13.64 36.19 39.30
N PHE A 514 -14.74 36.26 40.05
CA PHE A 514 -14.75 37.00 41.32
C PHE A 514 -13.77 36.37 42.33
N ALA A 515 -13.81 35.05 42.49
CA ALA A 515 -12.93 34.35 43.42
C ALA A 515 -11.45 34.50 43.05
N HIS A 516 -11.09 34.25 41.79
CA HIS A 516 -9.70 34.25 41.31
C HIS A 516 -9.09 35.65 41.21
N HIS A 517 -9.90 36.66 40.86
CA HIS A 517 -9.39 37.97 40.45
C HIS A 517 -9.89 39.16 41.29
N HIS A 518 -10.62 38.96 42.39
CA HIS A 518 -11.17 40.07 43.22
C HIS A 518 -10.14 41.14 43.62
N VAL A 519 -8.88 40.75 43.88
CA VAL A 519 -7.80 41.71 44.24
C VAL A 519 -7.34 42.59 43.08
N GLU A 520 -7.68 42.23 41.84
CA GLU A 520 -7.32 42.96 40.62
C GLU A 520 -8.41 43.96 40.18
N PHE A 521 -9.54 44.00 40.89
CA PHE A 521 -10.68 44.84 40.52
C PHE A 521 -10.46 46.29 40.95
N SER A 522 -10.74 47.21 40.04
CA SER A 522 -10.88 48.63 40.33
C SER A 522 -12.19 48.91 41.08
N GLU A 523 -12.28 50.05 41.76
CA GLU A 523 -13.51 50.50 42.42
C GLU A 523 -14.72 50.53 41.47
N LYS A 524 -14.48 50.89 40.20
CA LYS A 524 -15.53 50.87 39.15
C LYS A 524 -16.01 49.45 38.85
N GLU A 525 -15.10 48.50 38.75
CA GLU A 525 -15.42 47.09 38.49
C GLU A 525 -16.16 46.47 39.68
N ILE A 526 -15.77 46.80 40.92
CA ILE A 526 -16.48 46.42 42.15
C ILE A 526 -17.91 46.97 42.15
N ALA A 527 -18.10 48.24 41.78
CA ALA A 527 -19.44 48.84 41.68
C ALA A 527 -20.32 48.14 40.63
N ILE A 528 -19.73 47.73 39.49
CA ILE A 528 -20.44 46.95 38.46
C ILE A 528 -20.82 45.56 38.99
N ALA A 529 -19.90 44.87 39.67
CA ALA A 529 -20.15 43.55 40.25
C ALA A 529 -21.28 43.61 41.29
N ASN A 530 -21.26 44.59 42.19
CA ASN A 530 -22.32 44.80 43.17
C ASN A 530 -23.67 45.09 42.50
N ALA A 531 -23.69 45.94 41.46
CA ALA A 531 -24.91 46.21 40.70
C ALA A 531 -25.47 44.94 40.02
N TRP A 532 -24.60 44.06 39.51
CA TRP A 532 -25.00 42.76 38.98
C TRP A 532 -25.59 41.85 40.07
N ILE A 533 -24.95 41.74 41.22
CA ILE A 533 -25.45 40.94 42.35
C ILE A 533 -26.79 41.48 42.84
N ASP A 534 -26.90 42.80 43.02
CA ASP A 534 -28.11 43.47 43.48
C ASP A 534 -29.30 43.28 42.54
N SER A 535 -29.04 43.18 41.24
CA SER A 535 -30.06 42.93 40.22
C SER A 535 -30.61 41.50 40.19
N LEU A 536 -30.02 40.56 40.94
CA LEU A 536 -30.52 39.19 41.04
C LEU A 536 -31.77 39.12 41.94
N PRO A 537 -32.72 38.21 41.66
CA PRO A 537 -33.83 37.97 42.56
C PRO A 537 -33.34 37.36 43.90
N ASN A 538 -34.07 37.61 44.99
CA ASN A 538 -33.60 37.34 46.37
C ASN A 538 -33.26 35.86 46.65
N ASP A 539 -33.89 34.93 45.93
CA ASP A 539 -33.63 33.49 45.99
C ASP A 539 -32.25 33.09 45.46
N HIS A 540 -31.60 33.95 44.67
CA HIS A 540 -30.24 33.72 44.14
C HIS A 540 -29.13 34.42 44.94
N LYS A 541 -29.47 35.30 45.90
CA LYS A 541 -28.49 36.06 46.70
C LYS A 541 -27.94 35.26 47.89
N GLU A 542 -28.76 34.45 48.54
CA GLU A 542 -28.43 33.82 49.84
C GLU A 542 -27.55 32.56 49.72
N GLU A 543 -27.42 31.91 48.56
CA GLU A 543 -26.66 30.65 48.43
C GLU A 543 -25.21 30.80 47.94
N ASN A 544 -24.76 31.97 47.47
CA ASN A 544 -23.63 31.99 46.53
C ASN A 544 -22.66 33.19 46.57
N TYR A 545 -22.92 34.27 47.32
CA TYR A 545 -22.20 35.54 47.15
C TYR A 545 -21.95 36.36 48.44
N GLU A 546 -21.92 35.73 49.62
CA GLU A 546 -21.39 36.36 50.86
C GLU A 546 -19.86 36.49 50.84
#